data_AF-A0A6G2U2D4-F1
#
_entry.id   AF-A0A6G2U2D4-F1
#
_cell.length_a   1.000
_cell.length_b   1.000
_cell.length_c   1.000
_cell.angle_alpha   90.00
_cell.angle_beta   90.00
_cell.angle_gamma   90.00
#
_symmetry.space_group_name_H-M   'P 1'
#
loop_
_entity.id
_entity.type
_entity.pdbx_description
1 polymer ?
#
loop_
_entity_poly.entity_id
_entity_poly.type
_entity_poly.pdbx_seq_one_letter_code
_entity_poly.pdbx_strand_id
1 'polypeptide(L)'
;MDESGKPQDPQESGPPQPPKGGKERRAPAPDGGKRSPGGGILMGRPFGVPVYVAPSWFLVAALITWVFGGQLERVLPELGSARYLVSLFFAVAFYASVLIHELAHTVAALRFKLPVRRIQLQFFGGVSEIEKESETPGREFVLAFVGPLLSLVLAGVFYAGMQLVEPGTVPGVLLAGLMISNLIVAVFNFLPGLPLDGGRMLRAVVWKLTGNPMSGTVAAAWVGRALAVTVLIGLPLLTHTGALGNTRPEIGGADSLTDALLAAILAAIIWTGAGNSLRVARLRERLPDLQARNLTRRAVPVETETPLSEALRRANDAGASALVVVDGQGEPTALVREAAIVGVPEHRRPWVAVGTLAQDLRDGMRVSAELAGEDLLEYLRATPATEYLVVEDTGEIYGVLSTADVERAFVSAMARHS
;
A
#
# COMPACT_ATOMS: atom_id res chain seq x y z
N MET A 1 -0.21 -40.72 87.92
CA MET A 1 -1.19 -40.01 88.73
C MET A 1 -2.36 -39.74 87.83
N ASP A 2 -3.48 -40.41 88.11
CA ASP A 2 -4.82 -40.12 87.59
C ASP A 2 -5.20 -38.64 87.88
N GLU A 3 -6.17 -37.97 87.27
CA GLU A 3 -7.56 -38.40 87.07
C GLU A 3 -8.33 -37.41 86.15
N SER A 4 -9.18 -37.99 85.28
CA SER A 4 -10.54 -37.58 84.87
C SER A 4 -10.97 -36.13 84.55
N GLY A 5 -11.71 -35.98 83.45
CA GLY A 5 -12.72 -34.92 83.27
C GLY A 5 -13.31 -34.84 81.86
N LYS A 6 -14.53 -35.33 81.67
CA LYS A 6 -15.27 -35.60 80.40
C LYS A 6 -15.82 -34.34 79.66
N PRO A 7 -16.40 -34.50 78.44
CA PRO A 7 -16.52 -33.49 77.36
C PRO A 7 -17.91 -32.80 77.25
N GLN A 8 -18.02 -31.74 76.43
CA GLN A 8 -19.25 -31.32 75.73
C GLN A 8 -18.98 -30.29 74.60
N ASP A 9 -19.34 -30.64 73.37
CA ASP A 9 -19.61 -29.79 72.18
C ASP A 9 -20.95 -29.02 72.36
N PRO A 10 -21.39 -28.01 71.54
CA PRO A 10 -21.05 -27.79 70.11
C PRO A 10 -20.89 -26.31 69.64
N GLN A 11 -20.09 -26.10 68.58
CA GLN A 11 -20.11 -24.87 67.76
C GLN A 11 -20.77 -25.13 66.38
N GLU A 12 -21.98 -24.60 66.20
CA GLU A 12 -22.54 -24.17 64.92
C GLU A 12 -22.83 -22.66 65.09
N SER A 13 -22.65 -21.74 64.14
CA SER A 13 -22.57 -21.81 62.70
C SER A 13 -22.11 -20.44 62.17
N GLY A 14 -21.29 -20.44 61.12
CA GLY A 14 -20.97 -19.25 60.33
C GLY A 14 -20.46 -19.71 58.97
N PRO A 15 -21.11 -19.36 57.85
CA PRO A 15 -20.74 -19.90 56.54
C PRO A 15 -19.38 -19.36 56.06
N PRO A 16 -18.61 -20.15 55.29
CA PRO A 16 -17.24 -19.80 54.91
C PRO A 16 -17.20 -18.71 53.84
N GLN A 17 -16.23 -17.80 53.96
CA GLN A 17 -15.90 -16.80 52.94
C GLN A 17 -15.47 -17.47 51.62
N PRO A 18 -15.94 -16.97 50.45
CA PRO A 18 -15.42 -17.41 49.16
C PRO A 18 -14.03 -16.80 48.86
N PRO A 19 -13.17 -17.52 48.11
CA PRO A 19 -11.81 -17.09 47.81
C PRO A 19 -11.77 -15.96 46.76
N LYS A 20 -10.79 -15.08 46.92
CA LYS A 20 -10.51 -13.90 46.09
C LYS A 20 -10.35 -14.26 44.61
N GLY A 21 -11.31 -13.87 43.79
CA GLY A 21 -11.22 -13.83 42.32
C GLY A 21 -10.96 -12.42 41.81
N GLY A 22 -10.18 -12.31 40.71
CA GLY A 22 -10.15 -11.12 39.85
C GLY A 22 -8.85 -10.32 39.85
N LYS A 23 -7.77 -10.87 39.28
CA LYS A 23 -6.78 -10.00 38.61
C LYS A 23 -7.45 -9.52 37.32
N GLU A 24 -7.92 -8.28 37.31
CA GLU A 24 -8.21 -7.56 36.06
C GLU A 24 -6.96 -7.64 35.17
N ARG A 25 -7.05 -8.41 34.09
CA ARG A 25 -6.08 -8.35 33.00
C ARG A 25 -6.26 -6.99 32.34
N ARG A 26 -5.47 -6.00 32.77
CA ARG A 26 -5.22 -4.78 31.98
C ARG A 26 -4.80 -5.22 30.58
N ALA A 27 -5.57 -4.81 29.59
CA ALA A 27 -5.21 -4.94 28.18
C ALA A 27 -3.81 -4.33 27.96
N PRO A 28 -2.91 -5.01 27.23
CA PRO A 28 -1.61 -4.43 26.93
C PRO A 28 -1.81 -3.22 26.01
N ALA A 29 -1.27 -2.07 26.43
CA ALA A 29 -1.16 -0.88 25.61
C ALA A 29 -0.29 -1.18 24.37
N PRO A 30 -0.63 -0.69 23.17
CA PRO A 30 0.21 -0.88 22.01
C PRO A 30 1.25 0.23 21.97
N ASP A 31 2.48 -0.07 22.39
CA ASP A 31 3.61 0.76 21.98
C ASP A 31 4.90 -0.07 21.80
N GLY A 32 5.72 0.35 20.83
CA GLY A 32 7.10 -0.12 20.72
C GLY A 32 7.57 -0.62 19.36
N GLY A 33 7.45 0.21 18.31
CA GLY A 33 8.49 0.31 17.28
C GLY A 33 8.82 -0.92 16.43
N LYS A 34 7.88 -1.37 15.58
CA LYS A 34 8.30 -1.98 14.30
C LYS A 34 8.81 -0.87 13.39
N ARG A 35 10.13 -0.72 13.27
CA ARG A 35 10.75 0.10 12.22
C ARG A 35 10.18 -0.37 10.88
N SER A 36 9.23 0.39 10.34
CA SER A 36 8.64 0.09 9.05
C SER A 36 9.70 0.33 7.96
N PRO A 37 9.77 -0.46 6.87
CA PRO A 37 10.89 -0.47 5.93
C PRO A 37 11.07 0.81 5.07
N GLY A 38 10.34 1.90 5.32
CA GLY A 38 10.45 3.15 4.57
C GLY A 38 11.04 4.25 5.44
N GLY A 39 12.33 4.52 5.28
CA GLY A 39 13.10 5.49 6.06
C GLY A 39 12.56 6.92 6.01
N GLY A 40 11.72 7.28 6.99
CA GLY A 40 11.22 8.63 7.18
C GLY A 40 11.02 8.93 8.67
N ILE A 41 11.11 10.20 9.03
CA ILE A 41 10.91 10.69 10.40
C ILE A 41 9.41 10.88 10.63
N LEU A 42 8.85 10.28 11.69
CA LEU A 42 7.45 10.46 12.06
C LEU A 42 7.24 11.90 12.56
N MET A 43 6.39 12.66 11.87
CA MET A 43 6.09 14.05 12.20
C MET A 43 4.84 14.18 13.09
N GLY A 44 3.84 13.32 12.89
CA GLY A 44 2.59 13.38 13.64
C GLY A 44 1.54 12.36 13.14
N ARG A 45 0.34 12.40 13.74
CA ARG A 45 -0.80 11.53 13.39
C ARG A 45 -2.11 12.30 13.19
N PRO A 46 -2.21 13.20 12.18
CA PRO A 46 -3.47 13.87 11.87
C PRO A 46 -4.57 12.84 11.51
N PHE A 47 -5.75 12.97 12.10
CA PHE A 47 -6.90 12.06 11.91
C PHE A 47 -6.58 10.57 12.15
N GLY A 48 -5.57 10.27 12.97
CA GLY A 48 -5.12 8.90 13.25
C GLY A 48 -4.16 8.31 12.20
N VAL A 49 -3.85 9.03 11.12
CA VAL A 49 -2.96 8.56 10.04
C VAL A 49 -1.54 9.08 10.27
N PRO A 50 -0.52 8.22 10.33
CA PRO A 50 0.86 8.66 10.56
C PRO A 50 1.45 9.38 9.35
N VAL A 51 2.04 10.56 9.59
CA VAL A 51 2.74 11.37 8.59
C VAL A 51 4.26 11.22 8.76
N TYR A 52 4.95 10.81 7.70
CA TYR A 52 6.39 10.64 7.66
C TYR A 52 7.05 11.65 6.72
N VAL A 53 8.22 12.17 7.11
CA VAL A 53 9.07 13.02 6.26
C VAL A 53 10.28 12.21 5.79
N ALA A 54 10.41 12.02 4.48
CA ALA A 54 11.57 11.33 3.90
C ALA A 54 12.80 12.26 3.89
N PRO A 55 14.04 11.73 3.99
CA PRO A 55 15.27 12.53 3.93
C PRO A 55 15.38 13.42 2.68
N SER A 56 14.82 12.98 1.55
CA SER A 56 14.81 13.73 0.29
C SER A 56 14.03 15.04 0.38
N TRP A 57 13.12 15.17 1.35
CA TRP A 57 12.42 16.42 1.65
C TRP A 57 13.39 17.55 2.01
N PHE A 58 14.41 17.28 2.83
CA PHE A 58 15.37 18.29 3.26
C PHE A 58 16.21 18.82 2.08
N LEU A 59 16.54 17.94 1.13
CA LEU A 59 17.24 18.32 -0.10
C LEU A 59 16.40 19.28 -0.96
N VAL A 60 15.11 18.98 -1.14
CA VAL A 60 14.19 19.85 -1.91
C VAL A 60 13.94 21.17 -1.18
N ALA A 61 13.75 21.14 0.13
CA ALA A 61 13.59 22.34 0.93
C ALA A 61 14.82 23.25 0.81
N ALA A 62 16.03 22.70 0.82
CA ALA A 62 17.26 23.45 0.58
C ALA A 62 17.32 24.02 -0.85
N LEU A 63 16.92 23.25 -1.87
CA LEU A 63 16.87 23.71 -3.25
C LEU A 63 15.86 24.86 -3.44
N ILE A 64 14.63 24.72 -2.90
CA ILE A 64 13.62 25.79 -2.92
C ILE A 64 14.14 27.02 -2.21
N THR A 65 14.77 26.85 -1.05
CA THR A 65 15.35 27.95 -0.27
C THR A 65 16.40 28.71 -1.08
N TRP A 66 17.25 27.99 -1.81
CA TRP A 66 18.27 28.59 -2.66
C TRP A 66 17.68 29.32 -3.86
N VAL A 67 16.79 28.67 -4.62
CA VAL A 67 16.17 29.24 -5.82
C VAL A 67 15.31 30.45 -5.48
N PHE A 68 14.42 30.32 -4.48
CA PHE A 68 13.55 31.42 -4.04
C PHE A 68 14.36 32.53 -3.39
N GLY A 69 15.46 32.21 -2.68
CA GLY A 69 16.39 33.21 -2.16
C GLY A 69 17.06 34.05 -3.25
N GLY A 70 17.40 33.44 -4.39
CA GLY A 70 17.89 34.15 -5.57
C GLY A 70 16.82 35.07 -6.18
N GLN A 71 15.57 34.61 -6.24
CA GLN A 71 14.45 35.44 -6.71
C GLN A 71 14.18 36.62 -5.76
N LEU A 72 14.24 36.39 -4.46
CA LEU A 72 13.97 37.40 -3.44
C LEU A 72 15.02 38.52 -3.45
N GLU A 73 16.27 38.23 -3.83
CA GLU A 73 17.30 39.28 -4.04
C GLU A 73 16.97 40.22 -5.20
N ARG A 74 16.23 39.76 -6.21
CA ARG A 74 15.81 40.62 -7.34
C ARG A 74 14.63 41.51 -6.97
N VAL A 75 13.76 41.04 -6.08
CA VAL A 75 12.51 41.72 -5.71
C VAL A 75 12.65 42.58 -4.45
N LEU A 76 13.42 42.09 -3.47
CA LEU A 76 13.65 42.71 -2.15
C LEU A 76 15.15 42.71 -1.82
N PRO A 77 15.97 43.48 -2.56
CA PRO A 77 17.42 43.49 -2.39
C PRO A 77 17.85 43.94 -0.98
N GLU A 78 17.06 44.79 -0.33
CA GLU A 78 17.25 45.26 1.05
C GLU A 78 17.30 44.16 2.12
N LEU A 79 16.83 42.93 1.86
CA LEU A 79 16.85 41.84 2.84
C LEU A 79 18.26 41.27 3.11
N GLY A 80 19.22 41.47 2.22
CA GLY A 80 20.57 40.91 2.36
C GLY A 80 20.54 39.38 2.57
N SER A 81 21.20 38.88 3.63
CA SER A 81 21.23 37.44 3.95
C SER A 81 19.92 36.90 4.53
N ALA A 82 19.05 37.76 5.09
CA ALA A 82 17.77 37.36 5.68
C ALA A 82 16.83 36.73 4.63
N ARG A 83 17.08 36.97 3.34
CA ARG A 83 16.35 36.34 2.23
C ARG A 83 16.28 34.81 2.34
N TYR A 84 17.34 34.15 2.78
CA TYR A 84 17.35 32.70 2.91
C TYR A 84 16.46 32.20 4.06
N LEU A 85 16.30 32.98 5.13
CA LEU A 85 15.37 32.65 6.20
C LEU A 85 13.92 32.77 5.71
N VAL A 86 13.61 33.82 4.95
CA VAL A 86 12.29 34.01 4.32
C VAL A 86 12.01 32.90 3.31
N SER A 87 13.00 32.51 2.51
CA SER A 87 12.86 31.41 1.54
C SER A 87 12.72 30.04 2.20
N LEU A 88 13.37 29.81 3.35
CA LEU A 88 13.16 28.60 4.13
C LEU A 88 11.74 28.56 4.70
N PHE A 89 11.25 29.68 5.23
CA PHE A 89 9.86 29.80 5.67
C PHE A 89 8.89 29.51 4.52
N PHE A 90 9.15 30.08 3.34
CA PHE A 90 8.38 29.78 2.13
C PHE A 90 8.36 28.29 1.81
N ALA A 91 9.53 27.63 1.79
CA ALA A 91 9.64 26.20 1.51
C ALA A 91 8.80 25.36 2.49
N VAL A 92 8.88 25.67 3.79
CA VAL A 92 8.08 25.00 4.83
C VAL A 92 6.59 25.26 4.63
N ALA A 93 6.17 26.50 4.38
CA ALA A 93 4.78 26.87 4.15
C ALA A 93 4.21 26.20 2.88
N PHE A 94 4.99 26.14 1.80
CA PHE A 94 4.62 25.45 0.57
C PHE A 94 4.41 23.95 0.83
N TYR A 95 5.32 23.30 1.55
CA TYR A 95 5.15 21.91 1.93
C TYR A 95 3.95 21.69 2.85
N ALA A 96 3.66 22.64 3.76
CA ALA A 96 2.44 22.59 4.55
C ALA A 96 1.19 22.64 3.66
N SER A 97 1.17 23.45 2.59
CA SER A 97 0.06 23.44 1.63
C SER A 97 -0.06 22.13 0.84
N VAL A 98 1.06 21.51 0.46
CA VAL A 98 1.08 20.17 -0.17
C VAL A 98 0.58 19.11 0.81
N LEU A 99 0.97 19.19 2.08
CA LEU A 99 0.45 18.30 3.11
C LEU A 99 -1.06 18.46 3.27
N ILE A 100 -1.58 19.69 3.26
CA ILE A 100 -3.02 19.96 3.30
C ILE A 100 -3.74 19.32 2.10
N HIS A 101 -3.16 19.41 0.90
CA HIS A 101 -3.65 18.72 -0.30
C HIS A 101 -3.75 17.20 -0.09
N GLU A 102 -2.69 16.55 0.39
CA GLU A 102 -2.70 15.11 0.72
C GLU A 102 -3.70 14.76 1.82
N LEU A 103 -3.83 15.63 2.81
CA LEU A 103 -4.80 15.46 3.89
C LEU A 103 -6.23 15.48 3.35
N ALA A 104 -6.50 16.26 2.31
CA ALA A 104 -7.79 16.29 1.64
C ALA A 104 -8.16 14.92 1.07
N HIS A 105 -7.21 14.27 0.35
CA HIS A 105 -7.39 12.90 -0.14
C HIS A 105 -7.58 11.92 1.01
N THR A 106 -6.76 12.03 2.05
CA THR A 106 -6.84 11.15 3.22
C THR A 106 -8.19 11.26 3.92
N VAL A 107 -8.69 12.48 4.16
CA VAL A 107 -10.00 12.71 4.78
C VAL A 107 -11.12 12.17 3.90
N ALA A 108 -11.05 12.35 2.58
CA ALA A 108 -12.03 11.77 1.65
C ALA A 108 -12.00 10.23 1.67
N ALA A 109 -10.81 9.61 1.72
CA ALA A 109 -10.65 8.17 1.83
C ALA A 109 -11.23 7.61 3.14
N LEU A 110 -10.91 8.25 4.28
CA LEU A 110 -11.45 7.90 5.59
C LEU A 110 -12.98 8.01 5.62
N ARG A 111 -13.55 9.04 4.96
CA ARG A 111 -15.01 9.20 4.85
C ARG A 111 -15.67 8.07 4.06
N PHE A 112 -14.95 7.52 3.07
CA PHE A 112 -15.36 6.33 2.32
C PHE A 112 -14.96 5.01 2.98
N LYS A 113 -14.43 5.03 4.22
CA LYS A 113 -13.97 3.85 4.98
C LYS A 113 -12.86 3.06 4.26
N LEU A 114 -12.06 3.74 3.44
CA LEU A 114 -10.88 3.15 2.82
C LEU A 114 -9.71 3.22 3.81
N PRO A 115 -9.03 2.10 4.10
CA PRO A 115 -7.88 2.09 5.00
C PRO A 115 -6.71 2.88 4.41
N VAL A 116 -6.16 3.81 5.20
CA VAL A 116 -5.01 4.63 4.85
C VAL A 116 -3.86 4.28 5.78
N ARG A 117 -2.77 3.77 5.23
CA ARG A 117 -1.64 3.25 6.01
C ARG A 117 -0.76 4.35 6.57
N ARG A 118 -0.41 5.33 5.73
CA ARG A 118 0.46 6.46 6.07
C ARG A 118 0.43 7.53 4.98
N ILE A 119 0.86 8.73 5.35
CA ILE A 119 1.18 9.82 4.42
C ILE A 119 2.70 10.01 4.46
N GLN A 120 3.35 10.04 3.30
CA GLN A 120 4.79 10.27 3.21
C GLN A 120 5.10 11.52 2.38
N LEU A 121 5.79 12.49 2.97
CA LEU A 121 6.34 13.65 2.27
C LEU A 121 7.71 13.28 1.70
N GLN A 122 7.84 13.37 0.38
CA GLN A 122 9.02 12.98 -0.40
C GLN A 122 9.41 14.05 -1.44
N PHE A 123 10.46 13.76 -2.21
CA PHE A 123 11.02 14.66 -3.23
C PHE A 123 9.97 15.20 -4.22
N PHE A 124 9.06 14.34 -4.67
CA PHE A 124 8.05 14.67 -5.69
C PHE A 124 6.73 15.22 -5.11
N GLY A 125 6.65 15.48 -3.81
CA GLY A 125 5.43 15.88 -3.12
C GLY A 125 5.06 14.94 -1.99
N GLY A 126 3.78 14.93 -1.60
CA GLY A 126 3.25 13.94 -0.67
C GLY A 126 2.69 12.73 -1.40
N VAL A 127 2.74 11.56 -0.76
CA VAL A 127 2.06 10.36 -1.24
C VAL A 127 1.25 9.78 -0.09
N SER A 128 -0.05 9.67 -0.30
CA SER A 128 -0.97 8.99 0.61
C SER A 128 -1.08 7.51 0.22
N GLU A 129 -0.59 6.60 1.08
CA GLU A 129 -0.68 5.15 0.85
C GLU A 129 -2.07 4.65 1.27
N ILE A 130 -2.94 4.47 0.29
CA ILE A 130 -4.28 3.90 0.46
C ILE A 130 -4.22 2.42 0.09
N GLU A 131 -4.62 1.53 1.00
CA GLU A 131 -4.42 0.08 0.83
C GLU A 131 -5.41 -0.52 -0.18
N LYS A 132 -6.64 0.01 -0.24
CA LYS A 132 -7.70 -0.49 -1.12
C LYS A 132 -8.10 0.53 -2.19
N GLU A 133 -8.32 0.07 -3.42
CA GLU A 133 -8.91 0.91 -4.47
C GLU A 133 -10.39 1.23 -4.17
N SER A 134 -10.88 2.30 -4.79
CA SER A 134 -12.29 2.69 -4.67
C SER A 134 -13.20 1.68 -5.36
N GLU A 135 -14.25 1.24 -4.65
CA GLU A 135 -15.19 0.23 -5.15
C GLU A 135 -16.16 0.74 -6.23
N THR A 136 -16.24 2.06 -6.43
CA THR A 136 -17.13 2.66 -7.43
C THR A 136 -16.42 3.79 -8.17
N PRO A 137 -16.74 4.03 -9.45
CA PRO A 137 -16.14 5.12 -10.22
C PRO A 137 -16.45 6.48 -9.61
N GLY A 138 -17.65 6.66 -9.04
CA GLY A 138 -18.02 7.92 -8.37
C GLY A 138 -17.13 8.24 -7.16
N ARG A 139 -16.83 7.24 -6.32
CA ARG A 139 -15.91 7.42 -5.18
C ARG A 139 -14.49 7.72 -5.65
N GLU A 140 -14.02 7.03 -6.70
CA GLU A 140 -12.69 7.28 -7.26
C GLU A 140 -12.56 8.72 -7.79
N PHE A 141 -13.56 9.21 -8.51
CA PHE A 141 -13.58 10.58 -9.02
C PHE A 141 -13.54 11.61 -7.89
N VAL A 142 -14.40 11.48 -6.87
CA VAL A 142 -14.42 12.41 -5.74
C VAL A 142 -13.10 12.37 -4.99
N LEU A 143 -12.56 11.17 -4.74
CA LEU A 143 -11.29 11.01 -4.04
C LEU A 143 -10.14 11.72 -4.77
N ALA A 144 -10.08 11.61 -6.10
CA ALA A 144 -9.06 12.29 -6.91
C ALA A 144 -9.31 13.81 -7.06
N PHE A 145 -10.57 14.25 -7.08
CA PHE A 145 -10.95 15.65 -7.29
C PHE A 145 -10.68 16.56 -6.06
N VAL A 146 -10.81 16.02 -4.85
CA VAL A 146 -10.80 16.82 -3.60
C VAL A 146 -9.45 17.50 -3.33
N GLY A 147 -8.32 16.85 -3.61
CA GLY A 147 -6.99 17.46 -3.42
C GLY A 147 -6.75 18.67 -4.33
N PRO A 148 -6.86 18.52 -5.66
CA PRO A 148 -6.70 19.63 -6.60
C PRO A 148 -7.67 20.78 -6.34
N LEU A 149 -8.92 20.48 -5.96
CA LEU A 149 -9.89 21.48 -5.54
C LEU A 149 -9.39 22.26 -4.31
N LEU A 150 -8.86 21.57 -3.29
CA LEU A 150 -8.35 22.24 -2.09
C LEU A 150 -7.13 23.10 -2.39
N SER A 151 -6.23 22.65 -3.27
CA SER A 151 -5.12 23.50 -3.74
C SER A 151 -5.62 24.76 -4.46
N LEU A 152 -6.68 24.64 -5.27
CA LEU A 152 -7.29 25.81 -5.91
C LEU A 152 -7.93 26.76 -4.89
N VAL A 153 -8.60 26.22 -3.86
CA VAL A 153 -9.14 27.01 -2.76
C VAL A 153 -8.03 27.72 -1.99
N LEU A 154 -6.92 27.04 -1.68
CA LEU A 154 -5.75 27.65 -1.02
C LEU A 154 -5.15 28.76 -1.88
N ALA A 155 -5.05 28.57 -3.19
CA ALA A 155 -4.62 29.63 -4.10
C ALA A 155 -5.55 30.86 -4.00
N GLY A 156 -6.87 30.65 -3.99
CA GLY A 156 -7.85 31.73 -3.79
C GLY A 156 -7.73 32.43 -2.43
N VAL A 157 -7.46 31.69 -1.36
CA VAL A 157 -7.22 32.25 -0.01
C VAL A 157 -5.96 33.10 0.02
N PHE A 158 -4.86 32.63 -0.56
CA PHE A 158 -3.62 33.40 -0.63
C PHE A 158 -3.79 34.65 -1.52
N TYR A 159 -4.52 34.54 -2.63
CA TYR A 159 -4.88 35.69 -3.46
C TYR A 159 -5.68 36.74 -2.68
N ALA A 160 -6.68 36.33 -1.91
CA ALA A 160 -7.45 37.24 -1.05
C ALA A 160 -6.56 37.89 0.02
N GLY A 161 -5.65 37.12 0.63
CA GLY A 161 -4.67 37.62 1.58
C GLY A 161 -3.72 38.65 0.98
N MET A 162 -3.34 38.50 -0.29
CA MET A 162 -2.50 39.48 -1.00
C MET A 162 -3.16 40.86 -1.09
N GLN A 163 -4.50 40.93 -1.16
CA GLN A 163 -5.22 42.21 -1.22
C GLN A 163 -5.15 43.01 0.09
N LEU A 164 -4.70 42.37 1.18
CA LEU A 164 -4.60 42.97 2.51
C LEU A 164 -3.19 43.45 2.85
N VAL A 165 -2.21 43.22 1.97
CA VAL A 165 -0.81 43.56 2.19
C VAL A 165 -0.24 44.35 1.02
N GLU A 166 0.75 45.19 1.29
CA GLU A 166 1.40 46.00 0.26
C GLU A 166 2.23 45.11 -0.69
N PRO A 167 2.07 45.27 -2.02
CA PRO A 167 2.93 44.61 -2.99
C PRO A 167 4.40 45.00 -2.76
N GLY A 168 5.33 44.06 -2.95
CA GLY A 168 6.75 44.33 -2.70
C GLY A 168 7.14 44.36 -1.22
N THR A 169 6.34 43.77 -0.35
CA THR A 169 6.73 43.44 1.04
C THR A 169 6.97 41.94 1.19
N VAL A 170 7.67 41.52 2.25
CA VAL A 170 7.88 40.09 2.54
C VAL A 170 6.56 39.30 2.58
N PRO A 171 5.51 39.73 3.32
CA PRO A 171 4.22 39.05 3.29
C PRO A 171 3.60 38.99 1.88
N GLY A 172 3.67 40.08 1.12
CA GLY A 172 3.15 40.13 -0.25
C GLY A 172 3.82 39.12 -1.17
N VAL A 173 5.15 39.02 -1.14
CA VAL A 173 5.92 38.07 -1.95
C VAL A 173 5.67 36.62 -1.53
N LEU A 174 5.58 36.35 -0.21
CA LEU A 174 5.28 35.00 0.30
C LEU A 174 3.88 34.54 -0.11
N LEU A 175 2.87 35.39 0.03
CA LEU A 175 1.50 35.09 -0.37
C LEU A 175 1.39 34.89 -1.89
N ALA A 176 2.06 35.72 -2.68
CA ALA A 176 2.14 35.55 -4.13
C ALA A 176 2.78 34.22 -4.53
N GLY A 177 3.90 33.88 -3.90
CA GLY A 177 4.57 32.60 -4.10
C GLY A 177 3.64 31.43 -3.78
N LEU A 178 3.00 31.45 -2.61
CA LEU A 178 2.12 30.36 -2.16
C LEU A 178 0.87 30.23 -3.03
N MET A 179 0.29 31.36 -3.46
CA MET A 179 -0.81 31.39 -4.44
C MET A 179 -0.40 30.71 -5.74
N ILE A 180 0.70 31.15 -6.36
CA ILE A 180 1.18 30.62 -7.64
C ILE A 180 1.53 29.15 -7.51
N SER A 181 2.25 28.76 -6.46
CA SER A 181 2.62 27.37 -6.22
C SER A 181 1.40 26.46 -6.06
N ASN A 182 0.38 26.88 -5.31
CA ASN A 182 -0.86 26.10 -5.15
C ASN A 182 -1.67 26.03 -6.44
N LEU A 183 -1.68 27.10 -7.23
CA LEU A 183 -2.32 27.09 -8.55
C LEU A 183 -1.61 26.12 -9.51
N ILE A 184 -0.27 26.12 -9.52
CA ILE A 184 0.54 25.17 -10.28
C ILE A 184 0.22 23.74 -9.85
N VAL A 185 0.22 23.43 -8.54
CA VAL A 185 -0.14 22.11 -8.02
C VAL A 185 -1.55 21.69 -8.44
N ALA A 186 -2.52 22.59 -8.38
CA ALA A 186 -3.89 22.31 -8.80
C ALA A 186 -3.97 22.02 -10.30
N VAL A 187 -3.39 22.88 -11.14
CA VAL A 187 -3.40 22.72 -12.61
C VAL A 187 -2.73 21.42 -13.03
N PHE A 188 -1.54 21.12 -12.50
CA PHE A 188 -0.84 19.88 -12.81
C PHE A 188 -1.65 18.66 -12.38
N ASN A 189 -2.25 18.66 -11.20
CA ASN A 189 -3.07 17.54 -10.76
C ASN A 189 -4.43 17.47 -11.45
N PHE A 190 -4.90 18.52 -12.13
CA PHE A 190 -6.09 18.42 -13.00
C PHE A 190 -5.79 17.87 -14.39
N LEU A 191 -4.52 17.76 -14.80
CA LEU A 191 -4.20 17.25 -16.13
C LEU A 191 -4.69 15.81 -16.31
N PRO A 192 -5.36 15.50 -17.43
CA PRO A 192 -5.96 14.19 -17.66
C PRO A 192 -4.89 13.17 -18.05
N GLY A 193 -4.22 12.54 -17.07
CA GLY A 193 -3.24 11.50 -17.36
C GLY A 193 -2.60 10.92 -16.10
N LEU A 194 -2.46 9.59 -16.03
CA LEU A 194 -1.75 8.97 -14.90
C LEU A 194 -0.26 9.36 -14.94
N PRO A 195 0.41 9.55 -13.78
CA PRO A 195 -0.05 9.23 -12.42
C PRO A 195 -0.81 10.37 -11.69
N LEU A 196 -1.16 11.46 -12.38
CA LEU A 196 -1.78 12.64 -11.79
C LEU A 196 -3.24 12.36 -11.37
N ASP A 197 -3.79 13.16 -10.46
CA ASP A 197 -5.18 12.98 -9.99
C ASP A 197 -6.20 13.11 -11.12
N GLY A 198 -5.99 14.00 -12.07
CA GLY A 198 -6.82 14.18 -13.27
C GLY A 198 -6.82 12.94 -14.14
N GLY A 199 -5.73 12.15 -14.11
CA GLY A 199 -5.69 10.80 -14.68
C GLY A 199 -6.62 9.82 -13.98
N ARG A 200 -6.69 9.86 -12.65
CA ARG A 200 -7.63 9.04 -11.85
C ARG A 200 -9.08 9.49 -12.06
N MET A 201 -9.32 10.80 -12.18
CA MET A 201 -10.62 11.35 -12.58
C MET A 201 -11.04 10.84 -13.97
N LEU A 202 -10.13 10.88 -14.96
CA LEU A 202 -10.39 10.34 -16.29
C LEU A 202 -10.65 8.83 -16.26
N ARG A 203 -9.83 8.07 -15.52
CA ARG A 203 -10.03 6.63 -15.30
C ARG A 203 -11.42 6.35 -14.74
N ALA A 204 -11.87 7.10 -13.74
CA ALA A 204 -13.19 6.96 -13.15
C ALA A 204 -14.33 7.24 -14.15
N VAL A 205 -14.18 8.25 -15.00
CA VAL A 205 -15.15 8.56 -16.06
C VAL A 205 -15.22 7.42 -17.08
N VAL A 206 -14.08 6.97 -17.60
CA VAL A 206 -14.02 5.88 -18.58
C VAL A 206 -14.52 4.56 -17.97
N TRP A 207 -14.18 4.29 -16.71
CA TRP A 207 -14.72 3.14 -15.98
C TRP A 207 -16.26 3.21 -15.91
N LYS A 208 -16.83 4.35 -15.54
CA LYS A 208 -18.30 4.52 -15.50
C LYS A 208 -18.95 4.27 -16.87
N LEU A 209 -18.30 4.70 -17.96
CA LEU A 209 -18.82 4.53 -19.31
C LEU A 209 -18.69 3.08 -19.84
N THR A 210 -17.60 2.39 -19.48
CA THR A 210 -17.29 1.05 -20.00
C THR A 210 -17.74 -0.09 -19.08
N GLY A 211 -18.00 0.20 -17.81
CA GLY A 211 -18.24 -0.81 -16.77
C GLY A 211 -16.99 -1.53 -16.28
N ASN A 212 -15.82 -1.32 -16.91
CA ASN A 212 -14.57 -2.02 -16.59
C ASN A 212 -13.49 -1.05 -16.03
N PRO A 213 -13.03 -1.24 -14.77
CA PRO A 213 -11.97 -0.41 -14.18
C PRO A 213 -10.64 -0.46 -14.96
N MET A 214 -10.34 -1.60 -15.57
CA MET A 214 -9.09 -1.80 -16.30
C MET A 214 -9.07 -0.96 -17.57
N SER A 215 -10.17 -0.90 -18.32
CA SER A 215 -10.32 -0.04 -19.49
C SER A 215 -10.09 1.44 -19.12
N GLY A 216 -10.60 1.87 -17.96
CA GLY A 216 -10.34 3.22 -17.44
C GLY A 216 -8.86 3.48 -17.16
N THR A 217 -8.17 2.52 -16.54
CA THR A 217 -6.73 2.64 -16.26
C THR A 217 -5.91 2.70 -17.55
N VAL A 218 -6.26 1.86 -18.53
CA VAL A 218 -5.58 1.82 -19.82
C VAL A 218 -5.74 3.14 -20.56
N ALA A 219 -6.96 3.67 -20.63
CA ALA A 219 -7.22 4.96 -21.26
C ALA A 219 -6.43 6.08 -20.55
N ALA A 220 -6.53 6.20 -19.23
CA ALA A 220 -5.86 7.26 -18.48
C ALA A 220 -4.32 7.18 -18.56
N ALA A 221 -3.75 5.98 -18.66
CA ALA A 221 -2.31 5.81 -18.85
C ALA A 221 -1.85 6.19 -20.26
N TRP A 222 -2.63 5.88 -21.30
CA TRP A 222 -2.33 6.32 -22.66
C TRP A 222 -2.43 7.84 -22.81
N VAL A 223 -3.44 8.47 -22.20
CA VAL A 223 -3.51 9.94 -22.19
C VAL A 223 -2.33 10.52 -21.39
N GLY A 224 -1.92 9.90 -20.29
CA GLY A 224 -0.69 10.28 -19.56
C GLY A 224 0.58 10.20 -20.42
N ARG A 225 0.73 9.14 -21.23
CA ARG A 225 1.84 9.02 -22.19
C ARG A 225 1.79 10.08 -23.28
N ALA A 226 0.62 10.36 -23.83
CA ALA A 226 0.44 11.44 -24.81
C ALA A 226 0.80 12.80 -24.18
N LEU A 227 0.33 13.07 -22.97
CA LEU A 227 0.66 14.27 -22.21
C LEU A 227 2.17 14.40 -21.96
N ALA A 228 2.86 13.31 -21.61
CA ALA A 228 4.31 13.31 -21.44
C ALA A 228 5.04 13.75 -22.73
N VAL A 229 4.60 13.23 -23.89
CA VAL A 229 5.14 13.64 -25.20
C VAL A 229 4.82 15.10 -25.51
N THR A 230 3.58 15.54 -25.23
CA THR A 230 3.18 16.95 -25.38
C THR A 230 4.00 17.88 -24.49
N VAL A 231 4.33 17.50 -23.26
CA VAL A 231 5.18 18.30 -22.38
C VAL A 231 6.62 18.33 -22.91
N LEU A 232 7.16 17.17 -23.32
CA LEU A 232 8.54 17.06 -23.83
C LEU A 232 8.78 17.93 -25.07
N ILE A 233 7.83 17.94 -26.01
CA ILE A 233 7.97 18.64 -27.29
C ILE A 233 7.35 20.03 -27.22
N GLY A 234 6.17 20.16 -26.62
CA GLY A 234 5.38 21.39 -26.59
C GLY A 234 5.98 22.46 -25.70
N LEU A 235 6.52 22.11 -24.52
CA LEU A 235 7.06 23.13 -23.62
C LEU A 235 8.29 23.86 -24.22
N PRO A 236 9.28 23.17 -24.82
CA PRO A 236 10.38 23.85 -25.51
C PRO A 236 9.93 24.62 -26.76
N LEU A 237 9.01 24.08 -27.56
CA LEU A 237 8.54 24.77 -28.77
C LEU A 237 7.76 26.05 -28.44
N LEU A 238 6.92 26.02 -27.40
CA LEU A 238 6.15 27.18 -26.94
C LEU A 238 7.05 28.29 -26.39
N THR A 239 8.18 27.94 -25.76
CA THR A 239 9.15 28.93 -25.29
C THR A 239 10.02 29.48 -26.43
N HIS A 240 10.38 28.67 -27.42
CA HIS A 240 11.18 29.11 -28.59
C HIS A 240 10.39 29.98 -29.56
N THR A 241 9.09 29.73 -29.71
CA THR A 241 8.23 30.47 -30.65
C THR A 241 7.73 31.81 -30.08
N GLY A 242 7.97 32.10 -28.80
CA GLY A 242 7.47 33.30 -28.13
C GLY A 242 5.94 33.36 -28.04
N ALA A 243 5.23 32.27 -28.35
CA ALA A 243 3.77 32.22 -28.47
C ALA A 243 3.05 32.46 -27.13
N LEU A 244 3.72 32.22 -26.00
CA LEU A 244 3.22 32.53 -24.66
C LEU A 244 3.46 33.99 -24.23
N GLY A 245 4.00 34.82 -25.12
CA GLY A 245 4.45 36.18 -24.82
C GLY A 245 5.76 36.19 -24.02
N ASN A 246 6.55 37.24 -24.17
CA ASN A 246 7.74 37.52 -23.33
C ASN A 246 7.36 37.82 -21.86
N THR A 247 6.17 37.42 -21.41
CA THR A 247 5.53 37.80 -20.15
C THR A 247 5.52 36.67 -19.13
N ARG A 248 6.44 35.71 -19.23
CA ARG A 248 6.91 35.08 -18.01
C ARG A 248 7.82 36.10 -17.33
N PRO A 249 7.51 36.59 -16.11
CA PRO A 249 8.59 37.04 -15.25
C PRO A 249 9.55 35.85 -15.18
N GLU A 250 10.84 36.09 -15.34
CA GLU A 250 11.91 35.10 -15.19
C GLU A 250 11.73 34.28 -13.89
N ILE A 251 10.93 33.22 -13.93
CA ILE A 251 10.89 32.21 -12.87
C ILE A 251 12.10 31.34 -13.17
N GLY A 252 13.26 31.88 -12.80
CA GLY A 252 14.58 31.40 -13.21
C GLY A 252 14.99 32.02 -14.54
N GLY A 253 16.09 32.78 -14.56
CA GLY A 253 16.76 33.21 -15.81
C GLY A 253 17.41 32.01 -16.49
N ALA A 254 16.59 31.06 -16.93
CA ALA A 254 17.00 29.72 -17.26
C ALA A 254 16.96 29.58 -18.80
N ASP A 255 18.11 29.29 -19.40
CA ASP A 255 18.28 29.16 -20.85
C ASP A 255 17.30 28.13 -21.44
N SER A 256 17.06 28.18 -22.76
CA SER A 256 16.28 27.17 -23.51
C SER A 256 16.66 25.71 -23.18
N LEU A 257 17.92 25.48 -22.82
CA LEU A 257 18.47 24.20 -22.39
C LEU A 257 17.89 23.71 -21.06
N THR A 258 17.69 24.62 -20.10
CA THR A 258 17.14 24.32 -18.77
C THR A 258 15.65 24.03 -18.83
N ASP A 259 14.89 24.80 -19.61
CA ASP A 259 13.48 24.53 -19.88
C ASP A 259 13.29 23.17 -20.57
N ALA A 260 14.15 22.84 -21.54
CA ALA A 260 14.16 21.53 -22.18
C ALA A 260 14.49 20.40 -21.20
N LEU A 261 15.45 20.61 -20.29
CA LEU A 261 15.80 19.64 -19.26
C LEU A 261 14.65 19.42 -18.27
N LEU A 262 14.00 20.49 -17.80
CA LEU A 262 12.84 20.40 -16.93
C LEU A 262 11.66 19.71 -17.62
N ALA A 263 11.40 20.04 -18.88
CA ALA A 263 10.40 19.36 -19.70
C ALA A 263 10.70 17.86 -19.81
N ALA A 264 11.96 17.49 -20.03
CA ALA A 264 12.39 16.11 -20.13
C ALA A 264 12.23 15.34 -18.81
N ILE A 265 12.60 15.95 -17.68
CA ILE A 265 12.41 15.36 -16.36
C ILE A 265 10.92 15.13 -16.07
N LEU A 266 10.09 16.15 -16.30
CA LEU A 266 8.64 16.06 -16.07
C LEU A 266 7.99 15.00 -16.99
N ALA A 267 8.34 15.00 -18.28
CA ALA A 267 7.88 14.01 -19.22
C ALA A 267 8.29 12.59 -18.81
N ALA A 268 9.54 12.40 -18.36
CA ALA A 268 10.01 11.11 -17.86
C ALA A 268 9.21 10.64 -16.63
N ILE A 269 8.90 11.53 -15.69
CA ILE A 269 8.08 11.22 -14.50
C ILE A 269 6.67 10.80 -14.91
N ILE A 270 6.01 11.57 -15.78
CA ILE A 270 4.65 11.24 -16.24
C ILE A 270 4.67 9.91 -17.02
N TRP A 271 5.62 9.72 -17.92
CA TRP A 271 5.74 8.49 -18.72
C TRP A 271 5.98 7.25 -17.86
N THR A 272 6.93 7.32 -16.93
CA THR A 272 7.27 6.22 -16.02
C THR A 272 6.13 5.95 -15.05
N GLY A 273 5.46 6.97 -14.52
CA GLY A 273 4.29 6.86 -13.65
C GLY A 273 3.10 6.21 -14.35
N ALA A 274 2.79 6.61 -15.58
CA ALA A 274 1.75 5.98 -16.41
C ALA A 274 2.07 4.50 -16.67
N GLY A 275 3.32 4.19 -17.04
CA GLY A 275 3.78 2.82 -17.27
C GLY A 275 3.72 1.96 -16.00
N ASN A 276 4.07 2.52 -14.85
CA ASN A 276 3.99 1.82 -13.56
C ASN A 276 2.54 1.52 -13.17
N SER A 277 1.64 2.49 -13.33
CA SER A 277 0.22 2.33 -13.03
C SER A 277 -0.42 1.23 -13.87
N LEU A 278 -0.07 1.14 -15.16
CA LEU A 278 -0.49 0.04 -16.04
C LEU A 278 0.02 -1.32 -15.57
N ARG A 279 1.30 -1.42 -15.19
CA ARG A 279 1.89 -2.68 -14.74
C ARG A 279 1.22 -3.20 -13.47
N VAL A 280 1.00 -2.31 -12.49
CA VAL A 280 0.32 -2.64 -11.24
C VAL A 280 -1.13 -3.07 -11.50
N ALA A 281 -1.86 -2.34 -12.36
CA ALA A 281 -3.23 -2.69 -12.68
C ALA A 281 -3.35 -4.04 -13.41
N ARG A 282 -2.46 -4.32 -14.38
CA ARG A 282 -2.42 -5.63 -15.05
C ARG A 282 -2.08 -6.78 -14.11
N LEU A 283 -1.15 -6.57 -13.19
CA LEU A 283 -0.82 -7.57 -12.18
C LEU A 283 -2.06 -7.90 -11.35
N ARG A 284 -2.77 -6.87 -10.87
CA ARG A 284 -3.97 -7.02 -10.06
C ARG A 284 -5.13 -7.70 -10.78
N GLU A 285 -5.37 -7.38 -12.06
CA GLU A 285 -6.40 -8.04 -12.86
C GLU A 285 -6.21 -9.56 -12.94
N ARG A 286 -4.97 -10.04 -12.79
CA ARG A 286 -4.60 -11.46 -12.85
C ARG A 286 -4.56 -12.15 -11.48
N LEU A 287 -4.65 -11.39 -10.38
CA LEU A 287 -4.63 -11.97 -9.03
C LEU A 287 -5.87 -12.82 -8.69
N PRO A 288 -7.10 -12.51 -9.15
CA PRO A 288 -8.26 -13.36 -8.92
C PRO A 288 -8.13 -14.77 -9.49
N ASP A 289 -7.30 -14.97 -10.53
CA ASP A 289 -7.01 -16.31 -11.07
C ASP A 289 -6.19 -17.17 -10.08
N LEU A 290 -5.55 -16.55 -9.10
CA LEU A 290 -4.81 -17.22 -8.02
C LEU A 290 -5.74 -17.52 -6.85
N GLN A 291 -6.65 -18.47 -7.04
CA GLN A 291 -7.53 -18.97 -5.99
C GLN A 291 -6.98 -20.27 -5.40
N ALA A 292 -6.96 -20.40 -4.07
CA ALA A 292 -6.51 -21.61 -3.39
C ALA A 292 -7.25 -22.84 -3.94
N ARG A 293 -8.58 -22.76 -4.08
CA ARG A 293 -9.44 -23.81 -4.65
C ARG A 293 -8.96 -24.36 -6.00
N ASN A 294 -8.48 -23.49 -6.90
CA ASN A 294 -8.07 -23.87 -8.26
C ASN A 294 -6.64 -24.42 -8.31
N LEU A 295 -5.80 -24.02 -7.35
CA LEU A 295 -4.40 -24.42 -7.25
C LEU A 295 -4.19 -25.62 -6.33
N THR A 296 -5.23 -26.02 -5.58
CA THR A 296 -5.17 -27.16 -4.66
C THR A 296 -5.09 -28.47 -5.44
N ARG A 297 -4.16 -29.32 -5.03
CA ARG A 297 -4.11 -30.72 -5.46
C ARG A 297 -5.04 -31.55 -4.61
N ARG A 298 -5.84 -32.41 -5.24
CA ARG A 298 -6.63 -33.42 -4.54
C ARG A 298 -5.73 -34.27 -3.66
N ALA A 299 -6.14 -34.49 -2.43
CA ALA A 299 -5.39 -35.26 -1.46
C ALA A 299 -6.16 -36.49 -0.98
N VAL A 300 -5.43 -37.57 -0.69
CA VAL A 300 -6.00 -38.77 -0.06
C VAL A 300 -5.59 -38.81 1.41
N PRO A 301 -6.55 -39.04 2.33
CA PRO A 301 -6.24 -39.27 3.74
C PRO A 301 -5.62 -40.67 3.92
N VAL A 302 -4.51 -40.74 4.66
CA VAL A 302 -3.80 -41.98 4.98
C VAL A 302 -3.35 -41.99 6.44
N GLU A 303 -3.27 -43.16 7.05
CA GLU A 303 -2.76 -43.29 8.43
C GLU A 303 -1.22 -43.28 8.45
N THR A 304 -0.64 -42.89 9.58
CA THR A 304 0.82 -42.73 9.80
C THR A 304 1.64 -43.95 9.37
N GLU A 305 1.15 -45.16 9.68
CA GLU A 305 1.85 -46.43 9.42
C GLU A 305 1.62 -46.99 8.00
N THR A 306 0.80 -46.33 7.18
CA THR A 306 0.52 -46.77 5.81
C THR A 306 1.82 -46.80 5.00
N PRO A 307 2.16 -47.92 4.33
CA PRO A 307 3.31 -47.96 3.44
C PRO A 307 3.17 -46.95 2.30
N LEU A 308 4.27 -46.27 1.92
CA LEU A 308 4.25 -45.27 0.86
C LEU A 308 3.75 -45.85 -0.48
N SER A 309 4.09 -47.09 -0.82
CA SER A 309 3.58 -47.73 -2.05
C SER A 309 2.06 -47.88 -2.05
N GLU A 310 1.47 -48.17 -0.88
CA GLU A 310 0.02 -48.31 -0.73
C GLU A 310 -0.67 -46.95 -0.82
N ALA A 311 -0.12 -45.94 -0.13
CA ALA A 311 -0.62 -44.59 -0.19
C ALA A 311 -0.59 -44.02 -1.62
N LEU A 312 0.51 -44.26 -2.36
CA LEU A 312 0.63 -43.84 -3.76
C LEU A 312 -0.33 -44.59 -4.68
N ARG A 313 -0.58 -45.89 -4.43
CA ARG A 313 -1.59 -46.65 -5.18
C ARG A 313 -2.98 -46.03 -4.97
N ARG A 314 -3.38 -45.78 -3.72
CA ARG A 314 -4.66 -45.15 -3.38
C ARG A 314 -4.79 -43.75 -3.99
N ALA A 315 -3.73 -42.96 -3.95
CA ALA A 315 -3.69 -41.65 -4.59
C ALA A 315 -3.90 -41.76 -6.11
N ASN A 316 -3.23 -42.70 -6.78
CA ASN A 316 -3.38 -42.92 -8.21
C ASN A 316 -4.81 -43.39 -8.58
N ASP A 317 -5.38 -44.32 -7.80
CA ASP A 317 -6.75 -44.81 -8.01
C ASP A 317 -7.80 -43.69 -7.82
N ALA A 318 -7.55 -42.76 -6.90
CA ALA A 318 -8.40 -41.61 -6.65
C ALA A 318 -8.10 -40.38 -7.55
N GLY A 319 -7.12 -40.47 -8.44
CA GLY A 319 -6.66 -39.33 -9.25
C GLY A 319 -6.11 -38.17 -8.43
N ALA A 320 -5.59 -38.44 -7.24
CA ALA A 320 -5.01 -37.48 -6.32
C ALA A 320 -3.49 -37.42 -6.45
N SER A 321 -2.92 -36.25 -6.21
CA SER A 321 -1.48 -36.00 -6.32
C SER A 321 -0.85 -35.50 -5.01
N ALA A 322 -1.62 -35.54 -3.92
CA ALA A 322 -1.18 -35.20 -2.57
C ALA A 322 -1.66 -36.24 -1.55
N LEU A 323 -0.98 -36.28 -0.40
CA LEU A 323 -1.29 -37.17 0.72
C LEU A 323 -1.40 -36.34 2.00
N VAL A 324 -2.43 -36.61 2.79
CA VAL A 324 -2.64 -36.01 4.11
C VAL A 324 -2.65 -37.13 5.13
N VAL A 325 -1.86 -37.00 6.19
CA VAL A 325 -1.86 -37.95 7.30
C VAL A 325 -3.01 -37.59 8.23
N VAL A 326 -3.86 -38.58 8.51
CA VAL A 326 -5.00 -38.46 9.42
C VAL A 326 -4.85 -39.39 10.61
N ASP A 327 -5.51 -39.04 11.71
CA ASP A 327 -5.67 -39.95 12.84
C ASP A 327 -6.78 -40.99 12.60
N GLY A 328 -7.03 -41.86 13.59
CA GLY A 328 -8.08 -42.88 13.52
C GLY A 328 -9.51 -42.33 13.49
N GLN A 329 -9.71 -41.03 13.69
CA GLN A 329 -11.01 -40.35 13.55
C GLN A 329 -11.15 -39.59 12.22
N GLY A 330 -10.10 -39.57 11.40
CA GLY A 330 -10.06 -38.86 10.12
C GLY A 330 -9.62 -37.40 10.23
N GLU A 331 -9.16 -36.95 11.40
CA GLU A 331 -8.66 -35.59 11.59
C GLU A 331 -7.25 -35.45 11.03
N PRO A 332 -6.97 -34.40 10.23
CA PRO A 332 -5.65 -34.18 9.61
C PRO A 332 -4.61 -33.75 10.63
N THR A 333 -3.56 -34.55 10.78
CA THR A 333 -2.48 -34.36 11.75
C THR A 333 -1.16 -33.90 11.09
N ALA A 334 -0.88 -34.35 9.86
CA ALA A 334 0.36 -33.99 9.17
C ALA A 334 0.19 -33.97 7.63
N LEU A 335 1.08 -33.26 6.94
CA LEU A 335 1.14 -33.17 5.48
C LEU A 335 2.37 -33.90 4.95
N VAL A 336 2.21 -34.72 3.91
CA VAL A 336 3.34 -35.43 3.30
C VAL A 336 4.06 -34.49 2.33
N ARG A 337 5.36 -34.29 2.54
CA ARG A 337 6.17 -33.40 1.69
C ARG A 337 6.47 -34.06 0.35
N GLU A 338 6.18 -33.38 -0.75
CA GLU A 338 6.39 -33.92 -2.10
C GLU A 338 7.86 -34.27 -2.35
N ALA A 339 8.77 -33.39 -1.93
CA ALA A 339 10.21 -33.60 -2.04
C ALA A 339 10.69 -34.85 -1.27
N ALA A 340 10.03 -35.20 -0.16
CA ALA A 340 10.36 -36.39 0.62
C ALA A 340 9.95 -37.68 -0.10
N ILE A 341 8.80 -37.68 -0.80
CA ILE A 341 8.34 -38.82 -1.62
C ILE A 341 9.31 -39.08 -2.78
N VAL A 342 9.70 -38.03 -3.51
CA VAL A 342 10.61 -38.12 -4.67
C VAL A 342 11.98 -38.66 -4.25
N GLY A 343 12.44 -38.35 -3.03
CA GLY A 343 13.69 -38.85 -2.48
C GLY A 343 13.71 -40.36 -2.15
N VAL A 344 12.57 -41.05 -2.14
CA VAL A 344 12.49 -42.49 -1.83
C VAL A 344 12.54 -43.35 -3.09
N PRO A 345 13.59 -44.19 -3.28
CA PRO A 345 13.68 -45.13 -4.40
C PRO A 345 12.50 -46.10 -4.44
N GLU A 346 12.06 -46.49 -5.64
CA GLU A 346 10.83 -47.29 -5.83
C GLU A 346 10.82 -48.59 -5.04
N HIS A 347 11.93 -49.33 -5.03
CA HIS A 347 12.08 -50.59 -4.30
C HIS A 347 11.98 -50.45 -2.77
N ARG A 348 12.16 -49.23 -2.22
CA ARG A 348 12.04 -48.96 -0.78
C ARG A 348 10.63 -48.51 -0.38
N ARG A 349 9.82 -48.00 -1.31
CA ARG A 349 8.48 -47.46 -1.03
C ARG A 349 7.54 -48.43 -0.28
N PRO A 350 7.60 -49.77 -0.47
CA PRO A 350 6.78 -50.70 0.32
C PRO A 350 7.14 -50.81 1.80
N TRP A 351 8.33 -50.35 2.19
CA TRP A 351 8.87 -50.51 3.54
C TRP A 351 9.00 -49.17 4.30
N VAL A 352 8.59 -48.07 3.67
CA VAL A 352 8.66 -46.72 4.26
C VAL A 352 7.25 -46.31 4.63
N ALA A 353 7.01 -46.07 5.92
CA ALA A 353 5.74 -45.53 6.41
C ALA A 353 5.61 -44.05 6.03
N VAL A 354 4.42 -43.64 5.59
CA VAL A 354 4.12 -42.27 5.16
C VAL A 354 4.43 -41.25 6.27
N GLY A 355 4.19 -41.59 7.53
CA GLY A 355 4.49 -40.73 8.68
C GLY A 355 5.95 -40.25 8.74
N THR A 356 6.91 -41.05 8.26
CA THR A 356 8.33 -40.66 8.24
C THR A 356 8.66 -39.56 7.22
N LEU A 357 7.76 -39.35 6.26
CA LEU A 357 7.88 -38.34 5.20
C LEU A 357 6.97 -37.13 5.45
N ALA A 358 6.11 -37.22 6.48
CA ALA A 358 5.16 -36.20 6.83
C ALA A 358 5.78 -35.10 7.70
N GLN A 359 5.18 -33.92 7.64
CA GLN A 359 5.44 -32.79 8.50
C GLN A 359 4.18 -32.46 9.28
N ASP A 360 4.30 -32.36 10.60
CA ASP A 360 3.19 -32.03 11.48
C ASP A 360 2.52 -30.72 11.08
N LEU A 361 1.19 -30.73 11.13
CA LEU A 361 0.37 -29.58 10.82
C LEU A 361 0.49 -28.56 11.95
N ARG A 362 1.12 -27.41 11.67
CA ARG A 362 1.28 -26.32 12.64
C ARG A 362 0.15 -25.29 12.51
N ASP A 363 -0.03 -24.49 13.55
CA ASP A 363 -0.91 -23.32 13.50
C ASP A 363 -0.52 -22.41 12.32
N GLY A 364 -1.52 -22.07 11.49
CA GLY A 364 -1.33 -21.29 10.27
C GLY A 364 -1.00 -22.08 8.99
N MET A 365 -0.86 -23.41 9.05
CA MET A 365 -0.72 -24.26 7.85
C MET A 365 -2.05 -24.70 7.23
N ARG A 366 -3.18 -24.24 7.78
CA ARG A 366 -4.54 -24.44 7.21
C ARG A 366 -4.94 -23.21 6.41
N VAL A 367 -5.40 -23.36 5.18
CA VAL A 367 -5.81 -22.27 4.28
C VAL A 367 -7.26 -22.52 3.84
N SER A 368 -8.10 -21.49 3.82
CA SER A 368 -9.46 -21.62 3.27
C SER A 368 -9.40 -21.80 1.74
N ALA A 369 -10.23 -22.69 1.19
CA ALA A 369 -10.37 -22.86 -0.25
C ALA A 369 -10.80 -21.55 -0.97
N GLU A 370 -11.51 -20.67 -0.26
CA GLU A 370 -12.02 -19.41 -0.80
C GLU A 370 -10.97 -18.28 -0.82
N LEU A 371 -9.80 -18.48 -0.19
CA LEU A 371 -8.73 -17.48 -0.21
C LEU A 371 -8.20 -17.30 -1.65
N ALA A 372 -8.10 -16.05 -2.09
CA ALA A 372 -7.66 -15.73 -3.45
C ALA A 372 -6.80 -14.46 -3.49
N GLY A 373 -6.03 -14.30 -4.57
CA GLY A 373 -5.34 -13.06 -4.90
C GLY A 373 -4.36 -12.57 -3.84
N GLU A 374 -4.46 -11.29 -3.46
CA GLU A 374 -3.56 -10.66 -2.47
C GLU A 374 -3.68 -11.32 -1.09
N ASP A 375 -4.90 -11.66 -0.66
CA ASP A 375 -5.17 -12.27 0.65
C ASP A 375 -4.49 -13.64 0.78
N LEU A 376 -4.51 -14.44 -0.30
CA LEU A 376 -3.78 -15.71 -0.36
C LEU A 376 -2.27 -15.47 -0.22
N LEU A 377 -1.70 -14.54 -0.98
CA LEU A 377 -0.27 -14.26 -0.94
C LEU A 377 0.17 -13.68 0.42
N GLU A 378 -0.64 -12.85 1.05
CA GLU A 378 -0.39 -12.30 2.38
C GLU A 378 -0.38 -13.41 3.43
N TYR A 379 -1.36 -14.32 3.38
CA TYR A 379 -1.44 -15.46 4.28
C TYR A 379 -0.20 -16.36 4.19
N LEU A 380 0.21 -16.73 2.97
CA LEU A 380 1.39 -17.57 2.72
C LEU A 380 2.69 -16.89 3.18
N ARG A 381 2.77 -15.56 3.09
CA ARG A 381 3.93 -14.79 3.59
C ARG A 381 3.96 -14.68 5.11
N ALA A 382 2.79 -14.60 5.74
CA ALA A 382 2.67 -14.53 7.19
C ALA A 382 3.08 -15.84 7.87
N THR A 383 2.75 -16.98 7.25
CA THR A 383 3.11 -18.31 7.76
C THR A 383 3.84 -19.15 6.71
N PRO A 384 5.15 -18.94 6.50
CA PRO A 384 5.89 -19.65 5.45
C PRO A 384 5.96 -21.16 5.68
N ALA A 385 5.37 -21.92 4.75
CA ALA A 385 5.47 -23.38 4.65
C ALA A 385 5.62 -23.82 3.19
N THR A 386 6.05 -25.07 2.98
CA THR A 386 6.17 -25.69 1.64
C THR A 386 4.82 -26.19 1.13
N GLU A 387 3.99 -26.72 2.03
CA GLU A 387 2.65 -27.22 1.76
C GLU A 387 1.65 -26.72 2.81
N TYR A 388 0.41 -26.50 2.38
CA TYR A 388 -0.70 -26.07 3.23
C TYR A 388 -1.88 -27.01 3.04
N LEU A 389 -2.58 -27.30 4.14
CA LEU A 389 -3.85 -28.01 4.09
C LEU A 389 -4.92 -27.03 3.66
N VAL A 390 -5.60 -27.31 2.56
CA VAL A 390 -6.73 -26.50 2.13
C VAL A 390 -8.01 -27.12 2.69
N VAL A 391 -8.80 -26.29 3.37
CA VAL A 391 -10.04 -26.69 4.01
C VAL A 391 -11.22 -25.93 3.43
N GLU A 392 -12.36 -26.60 3.36
CA GLU A 392 -13.65 -25.96 3.13
C GLU A 392 -14.08 -25.17 4.37
N ASP A 393 -15.06 -24.26 4.23
CA ASP A 393 -15.63 -23.52 5.37
C ASP A 393 -16.29 -24.45 6.40
N THR A 394 -16.67 -25.67 5.98
CA THR A 394 -17.20 -26.74 6.83
C THR A 394 -16.13 -27.41 7.69
N GLY A 395 -14.85 -27.15 7.42
CA GLY A 395 -13.70 -27.81 8.06
C GLY A 395 -13.23 -29.08 7.37
N GLU A 396 -13.91 -29.53 6.31
CA GLU A 396 -13.52 -30.71 5.54
C GLU A 396 -12.23 -30.49 4.74
N ILE A 397 -11.47 -31.56 4.52
CA ILE A 397 -10.24 -31.53 3.72
C ILE A 397 -10.62 -31.36 2.25
N TYR A 398 -10.28 -30.20 1.68
CA TYR A 398 -10.40 -29.97 0.24
C TYR A 398 -9.18 -30.52 -0.52
N GLY A 399 -7.98 -30.36 0.06
CA GLY A 399 -6.75 -30.92 -0.49
C GLY A 399 -5.48 -30.27 0.05
N VAL A 400 -4.41 -30.29 -0.74
CA VAL A 400 -3.12 -29.68 -0.38
C VAL A 400 -2.68 -28.66 -1.42
N LEU A 401 -2.28 -27.49 -0.96
CA LEU A 401 -1.72 -26.42 -1.77
C LEU A 401 -0.20 -26.37 -1.58
N SER A 402 0.56 -26.46 -2.67
CA SER A 402 2.01 -26.29 -2.65
C SER A 402 2.39 -24.84 -2.97
N THR A 403 3.35 -24.28 -2.22
CA THR A 403 3.90 -22.95 -2.51
C THR A 403 4.48 -22.88 -3.93
N ALA A 404 5.09 -23.98 -4.41
CA ALA A 404 5.65 -24.05 -5.75
C ALA A 404 4.57 -23.98 -6.84
N ASP A 405 3.34 -24.44 -6.57
CA ASP A 405 2.22 -24.33 -7.50
C ASP A 405 1.70 -22.90 -7.58
N VAL A 406 1.62 -22.23 -6.44
CA VAL A 406 1.25 -20.81 -6.36
C VAL A 406 2.28 -19.95 -7.09
N GLU A 407 3.58 -20.21 -6.89
CA GLU A 407 4.65 -19.50 -7.59
C GLU A 407 4.60 -19.74 -9.11
N ARG A 408 4.43 -20.99 -9.56
CA ARG A 408 4.28 -21.30 -10.99
C ARG A 408 3.04 -20.66 -11.60
N ALA A 409 1.91 -20.70 -10.90
CA ALA A 409 0.67 -20.07 -11.33
C ALA A 409 0.85 -18.55 -11.43
N PHE A 410 1.52 -17.93 -10.46
CA PHE A 410 1.86 -16.51 -10.49
C PHE A 410 2.73 -16.15 -11.70
N VAL A 411 3.81 -16.89 -11.95
CA VAL A 411 4.68 -16.67 -13.12
C VAL A 411 3.93 -16.89 -14.44
N SER A 412 3.10 -17.93 -14.52
CA SER A 412 2.28 -18.22 -15.71
C SER A 412 1.22 -17.15 -15.97
N ALA A 413 0.57 -16.65 -14.91
CA ALA A 413 -0.32 -15.51 -14.98
C ALA A 413 0.43 -14.29 -15.52
N MET A 414 1.67 -14.05 -15.09
CA MET A 414 2.50 -12.96 -15.61
C MET A 414 2.90 -13.11 -17.09
N ALA A 415 3.11 -14.34 -17.57
CA ALA A 415 3.57 -14.62 -18.94
C ALA A 415 2.46 -14.66 -20.01
N ARG A 416 1.23 -15.08 -19.68
CA ARG A 416 0.20 -15.43 -20.69
C ARG A 416 -0.34 -14.30 -21.57
N HIS A 417 -0.04 -13.04 -21.29
CA HIS A 417 -0.52 -11.90 -22.09
C HIS A 417 0.50 -10.75 -22.12
N SER A 418 1.77 -11.05 -22.41
CA SER A 418 2.77 -10.04 -22.80
C SER A 418 2.57 -9.58 -24.23
#